data_AF-A0A7X8I716-F1
#
_entry.id   AF-A0A7X8I716-F1
#
_cell.length_a   1.000
_cell.length_b   1.000
_cell.length_c   1.000
_cell.angle_alpha   90.00
_cell.angle_beta   90.00
_cell.angle_gamma   90.00
#
_symmetry.space_group_name_H-M   'P 1'
#
loop_
_entity.id
_entity.type
_entity.pdbx_description
1 polymer ?
#
loop_
_entity_poly.entity_id
_entity_poly.type
_entity_poly.pdbx_seq_one_letter_code
_entity_poly.pdbx_strand_id
1 'polypeptide(L)'
;YLSFAGPLTFARNEGLRKLFRDLPPDRILLETDSPFLAPVPLRGKRNEPAFVRYVYEKAAEVRGVPLEDLARAVSANAHSLFGWGDPYDEGAGK
;
A
#
# COMPACT_ATOMS: atom_id res chain seq x y z
N TYR A 1 -6.44 7.96 -8.31
CA TYR A 1 -5.68 7.06 -7.42
C TYR A 1 -5.67 5.67 -8.02
N LEU A 2 -4.65 4.87 -7.69
CA LEU A 2 -4.54 3.45 -8.04
C LEU A 2 -4.18 2.67 -6.78
N SER A 3 -4.99 1.68 -6.43
CA SER A 3 -4.81 0.83 -5.26
C SER A 3 -4.12 -0.48 -5.66
N PHE A 4 -3.23 -0.98 -4.82
CA PHE A 4 -2.51 -2.24 -5.03
C PHE A 4 -2.69 -3.17 -3.83
N ALA A 5 -3.05 -4.42 -4.12
CA ALA A 5 -3.30 -5.46 -3.12
C ALA A 5 -2.17 -6.52 -3.09
N GLY A 6 -2.48 -7.68 -2.51
CA GLY A 6 -1.56 -8.83 -2.42
C GLY A 6 -0.85 -9.26 -3.71
N PRO A 7 -1.39 -9.10 -4.93
CA PRO A 7 -0.68 -9.44 -6.16
C PRO A 7 0.65 -8.70 -6.36
N LEU A 8 0.86 -7.55 -5.69
CA LEU A 8 2.15 -6.84 -5.70
C LEU A 8 3.29 -7.71 -5.15
N THR A 9 2.97 -8.60 -4.22
CA THR A 9 3.90 -9.53 -3.54
C THR A 9 4.19 -10.80 -4.35
N PHE A 10 3.47 -11.06 -5.45
CA PHE A 10 3.60 -12.32 -6.18
C PHE A 10 4.81 -12.29 -7.12
N ALA A 11 5.69 -13.29 -7.03
CA ALA A 11 6.97 -13.33 -7.77
C ALA A 11 6.83 -13.04 -9.28
N ARG A 12 5.78 -13.56 -9.94
CA ARG A 12 5.57 -13.40 -11.39
C ARG A 12 5.02 -12.03 -11.83
N ASN A 13 4.60 -11.17 -10.90
CA ASN A 13 3.91 -9.91 -11.23
C ASN A 13 4.88 -8.73 -11.40
N GLU A 14 5.95 -8.90 -12.19
CA GLU A 14 6.94 -7.84 -12.39
C GLU A 14 6.37 -6.63 -13.14
N GLY A 15 5.49 -6.85 -14.11
CA GLY A 15 4.80 -5.75 -14.80
C GLY A 15 4.00 -4.85 -13.84
N LEU A 16 3.35 -5.45 -12.83
CA LEU A 16 2.62 -4.71 -11.81
C LEU A 16 3.57 -3.90 -10.92
N ARG A 17 4.72 -4.47 -10.55
CA ARG A 17 5.76 -3.75 -9.78
C ARG A 17 6.41 -2.63 -10.59
N LYS A 18 6.61 -2.81 -11.90
CA LYS A 18 7.08 -1.75 -12.78
C LYS A 18 6.08 -0.60 -12.82
N LEU A 19 4.79 -0.89 -13.07
CA LEU A 19 3.74 0.13 -13.01
C LEU A 19 3.72 0.83 -11.64
N PHE A 20 3.77 0.06 -10.54
CA PHE A 20 3.81 0.61 -9.19
C PHE A 20 4.99 1.56 -8.97
N ARG A 21 6.19 1.26 -9.51
CA ARG A 21 7.36 2.14 -9.45
C ARG A 21 7.20 3.43 -10.24
N ASP A 22 6.56 3.35 -11.41
CA ASP A 22 6.50 4.48 -12.35
C ASP A 22 5.39 5.50 -11.98
N LEU A 23 4.47 5.15 -11.08
CA LEU A 23 3.38 6.06 -10.69
C LEU A 23 3.85 7.30 -9.91
N PRO A 24 3.11 8.42 -9.98
CA PRO A 24 3.28 9.50 -9.03
C PRO A 24 2.97 9.04 -7.58
N PRO A 25 3.82 9.34 -6.58
CA PRO A 25 3.61 8.91 -5.20
C PRO A 25 2.28 9.38 -4.59
N ASP A 26 1.80 10.55 -4.99
CA ASP A 26 0.54 11.19 -4.55
C ASP A 26 -0.73 10.53 -5.14
N ARG A 27 -0.57 9.45 -5.92
CA ARG A 27 -1.68 8.72 -6.57
C ARG A 27 -1.80 7.27 -6.14
N ILE A 28 -0.99 6.81 -5.19
CA ILE A 28 -0.93 5.41 -4.74
C ILE A 28 -1.80 5.20 -3.51
N LEU A 29 -2.55 4.10 -3.51
CA LEU A 29 -3.17 3.49 -2.33
C LEU A 29 -2.73 2.03 -2.21
N LEU A 30 -2.85 1.45 -1.03
CA LEU A 30 -2.55 0.05 -0.75
C LEU A 30 -3.69 -0.58 0.05
N GLU A 31 -4.02 -1.83 -0.26
CA GLU A 31 -5.15 -2.54 0.33
C GLU A 31 -4.87 -4.05 0.44
N THR A 32 -5.85 -4.80 0.92
CA THR A 32 -5.79 -6.27 0.97
C THR A 32 -6.69 -6.95 -0.05
N ASP A 33 -7.87 -6.37 -0.35
CA ASP A 33 -9.00 -7.06 -0.99
C ASP A 33 -9.48 -8.30 -0.20
N SER A 34 -9.41 -8.23 1.14
CA SER A 34 -9.89 -9.33 1.99
C SER A 34 -11.37 -9.62 1.74
N PRO A 35 -11.77 -10.90 1.60
CA PRO A 35 -11.02 -12.12 1.98
C PRO A 35 -10.14 -12.74 0.87
N PHE A 36 -9.97 -12.09 -0.27
CA PHE A 36 -9.26 -12.60 -1.45
C PHE A 36 -7.79 -12.17 -1.48
N LEU A 37 -7.02 -12.74 -2.42
CA LEU A 37 -5.70 -12.26 -2.80
C LEU A 37 -4.67 -12.12 -1.65
N ALA A 38 -4.63 -13.08 -0.72
CA ALA A 38 -3.66 -13.06 0.38
C ALA A 38 -2.21 -12.83 -0.11
N PRO A 39 -1.49 -11.84 0.46
CA PRO A 39 -0.11 -11.53 0.07
C PRO A 39 0.85 -12.64 0.48
N VAL A 40 2.02 -12.72 -0.15
CA VAL A 40 3.16 -13.53 0.34
C VAL A 40 3.63 -12.92 1.68
N PRO A 41 3.88 -13.73 2.73
CA PRO A 41 4.05 -15.19 2.76
C PRO A 41 2.78 -16.02 3.00
N LEU A 42 1.60 -15.39 3.03
CA LEU A 42 0.32 -16.02 3.38
C LEU A 42 -0.51 -16.45 2.16
N ARG A 43 0.07 -16.42 0.96
CA ARG A 43 -0.61 -16.77 -0.29
C ARG A 43 -1.28 -18.15 -0.21
N GLY A 44 -2.54 -18.22 -0.65
CA GLY A 44 -3.36 -19.44 -0.60
C GLY A 44 -4.16 -19.61 0.69
N LYS A 45 -3.94 -18.77 1.72
CA LYS A 45 -4.80 -18.67 2.90
C LYS A 45 -5.92 -17.65 2.66
N ARG A 46 -6.95 -17.66 3.53
CA ARG A 46 -7.94 -16.57 3.60
C ARG A 46 -7.22 -15.27 3.95
N ASN A 47 -7.51 -14.19 3.22
CA ASN A 47 -6.89 -12.90 3.48
C ASN A 47 -7.61 -12.15 4.60
N GLU A 48 -6.88 -11.30 5.33
CA GLU A 48 -7.37 -10.50 6.45
C GLU A 48 -6.83 -9.07 6.36
N PRO A 49 -7.57 -8.05 6.85
CA PRO A 49 -7.11 -6.66 6.82
C PRO A 49 -5.72 -6.46 7.44
N ALA A 50 -5.39 -7.23 8.49
CA ALA A 50 -4.08 -7.18 9.15
C ALA A 50 -2.90 -7.55 8.22
N PHE A 51 -3.15 -8.30 7.14
CA PHE A 51 -2.11 -8.71 6.20
C PHE A 51 -1.68 -7.59 5.25
N VAL A 52 -2.33 -6.42 5.32
CA VAL A 52 -1.93 -5.23 4.55
C VAL A 52 -0.47 -4.87 4.78
N ARG A 53 0.07 -5.15 5.98
CA ARG A 53 1.48 -4.95 6.32
C ARG A 53 2.43 -5.56 5.28
N TYR A 54 2.16 -6.77 4.79
CA TYR A 54 3.02 -7.42 3.79
C TYR A 54 2.96 -6.74 2.42
N VAL A 55 1.83 -6.12 2.09
CA VAL A 55 1.69 -5.31 0.87
C VAL A 55 2.52 -4.04 0.98
N TYR A 56 2.47 -3.35 2.12
CA TYR A 56 3.29 -2.16 2.38
C TYR A 56 4.79 -2.48 2.40
N GLU A 57 5.21 -3.55 3.07
CA GLU A 57 6.61 -3.98 3.10
C GLU A 57 7.15 -4.23 1.69
N LYS A 58 6.40 -4.96 0.85
CA LYS A 58 6.80 -5.16 -0.56
C LYS A 58 6.77 -3.87 -1.36
N ALA A 59 5.76 -3.02 -1.16
CA ALA A 59 5.65 -1.75 -1.87
C ALA A 59 6.85 -0.84 -1.58
N ALA A 60 7.27 -0.76 -0.31
CA ALA A 60 8.44 0.00 0.12
C ALA A 60 9.73 -0.55 -0.50
N GLU A 61 9.91 -1.87 -0.49
CA GLU A 61 11.03 -2.55 -1.18
C GLU A 61 11.05 -2.21 -2.67
N VAL A 62 9.90 -2.28 -3.35
CA VAL A 62 9.78 -1.99 -4.79
C VAL A 62 10.12 -0.53 -5.11
N ARG A 63 9.80 0.41 -4.22
CA ARG A 63 10.11 1.84 -4.36
C ARG A 63 11.50 2.22 -3.88
N GLY A 64 12.17 1.38 -3.08
CA GLY A 64 13.44 1.70 -2.45
C GLY A 64 13.34 2.82 -1.42
N VAL A 65 12.22 2.90 -0.70
CA VAL A 65 11.97 3.92 0.34
C VAL A 65 11.73 3.28 1.71
N PRO A 66 11.93 4.00 2.82
CA PRO A 66 11.52 3.52 4.14
C PRO A 66 10.02 3.19 4.19
N LEU A 67 9.67 2.10 4.87
CA LEU A 67 8.27 1.67 5.07
C LEU A 67 7.42 2.80 5.68
N GLU A 68 7.98 3.49 6.67
CA GLU A 68 7.34 4.60 7.37
C GLU A 68 6.98 5.77 6.44
N ASP A 69 7.86 6.09 5.48
CA ASP A 69 7.66 7.19 4.53
C ASP A 69 6.60 6.84 3.49
N LEU A 70 6.59 5.59 3.02
CA LEU A 70 5.51 5.08 2.18
C LEU A 70 4.17 5.09 2.93
N ALA A 71 4.17 4.69 4.20
CA ALA A 71 2.96 4.69 5.02
C ALA A 71 2.38 6.09 5.19
N ARG A 72 3.23 7.08 5.50
CA ARG A 72 2.84 8.50 5.54
C ARG A 72 2.25 8.98 4.22
N ALA A 73 2.92 8.71 3.10
CA ALA A 73 2.45 9.14 1.79
C ALA A 73 1.10 8.51 1.41
N VAL A 74 0.92 7.21 1.65
CA VAL A 74 -0.35 6.53 1.36
C VAL A 74 -1.45 6.99 2.30
N SER A 75 -1.15 7.30 3.56
CA SER A 75 -2.10 7.88 4.53
C SER A 75 -2.59 9.26 4.06
N ALA A 76 -1.67 10.14 3.67
CA ALA A 76 -2.01 11.46 3.13
C ALA A 76 -2.86 11.37 1.84
N ASN A 77 -2.58 10.38 0.98
CA ASN A 77 -3.38 10.10 -0.20
C ASN A 77 -4.80 9.64 0.16
N ALA A 78 -4.93 8.77 1.17
CA ALA A 78 -6.22 8.29 1.65
C ALA A 78 -7.03 9.43 2.30
N HIS A 79 -6.38 10.29 3.11
CA HIS A 79 -6.97 11.51 3.66
C HIS A 79 -7.49 12.41 2.54
N SER A 80 -6.67 12.67 1.53
CA SER A 80 -7.01 13.54 0.40
C SER A 80 -8.14 12.98 -0.46
N LEU A 81 -8.25 11.64 -0.61
CA LEU A 81 -9.31 11.01 -1.41
C LEU A 81 -10.62 10.86 -0.63
N PHE A 82 -10.56 10.36 0.60
CA PHE A 82 -11.74 9.94 1.36
C PHE A 82 -12.19 10.96 2.42
N GLY A 83 -11.37 11.97 2.72
CA GLY A 83 -11.65 12.98 3.74
C GLY A 83 -11.60 12.44 5.18
N TRP A 84 -10.90 11.34 5.43
CA TRP A 84 -10.75 10.75 6.77
C TRP A 84 -9.52 11.32 7.47
N GLY A 85 -9.51 11.45 8.79
CA GLY A 85 -8.37 12.04 9.50
C GLY A 85 -7.03 11.35 9.18
N ASP A 86 -5.98 12.14 8.91
CA ASP A 86 -4.63 11.61 8.70
C ASP A 86 -3.96 11.41 10.07
N PRO A 87 -3.66 10.17 10.48
CA PRO A 87 -2.99 9.90 11.75
C PRO A 87 -1.56 10.47 11.84
N TYR A 88 -0.98 10.90 10.71
CA TYR A 88 0.33 11.55 10.68
C TYR A 88 0.26 13.08 10.61
N ASP A 89 -0.95 13.65 10.51
CA ASP A 89 -1.13 15.09 10.66
C ASP A 89 -1.08 15.41 12.16
N GLU A 90 0.11 15.79 12.64
CA GLU A 90 0.32 16.27 14.02
C GLU A 90 -0.33 17.64 14.29
N GLY A 91 -1.13 18.15 13.35
CA GLY A 91 -1.77 19.44 13.43
C GLY A 91 -0.86 20.51 12.83
N ALA A 92 -1.19 20.93 11.62
CA ALA A 92 -1.04 22.33 11.28
C ALA A 92 -1.93 23.17 12.21
N GLY A 93 -1.46 23.42 13.43
CA GLY A 93 -2.01 24.37 14.40
C GLY A 93 -3.50 24.24 14.72
N LYS A 94 -3.83 23.58 15.83
CA LYS A 94 -4.91 24.01 16.71
C LYS A 94 -4.45 24.01 18.15
#